data_AF-W9C040-F1
#
_entry.id   AF-W9C040-F1
#
_cell.length_a   1.000
_cell.length_b   1.000
_cell.length_c   1.000
_cell.angle_alpha   90.00
_cell.angle_beta   90.00
_cell.angle_gamma   90.00
#
_symmetry.space_group_name_H-M   'P 1'
#
loop_
_entity.id
_entity.type
_entity.pdbx_description
1 polymer ?
#
loop_
_entity_poly.entity_id
_entity_poly.type
_entity_poly.pdbx_seq_one_letter_code
_entity_poly.pdbx_strand_id
1 'polypeptide(L)'
;MTPPGRRLLCISLLIVTLTFSYLYLFSKPQYNQIPNYAPLRKTHSSSKVAIATFLSGGEDPSAPIEDDFYFQAARTLTYQLLHDPETRSKRADIPFLVLCTQDVASSKLKRLELDGAIVEVVADVPLPYWISTGVTRWKDQFTKLRIFEMVEYERVLFIDADTLIVKPIDGIFDEAMIQIPMTSLLHRTLEVKNDEKPLPSNYSFAARSDNAFSGERDHPFPPPPTESFSAGFWLAAPSTEIFEYLTSVMGNWRRFNPHTMEQSLLNYAFRRSGPMPWYELGWEWSATWPSLRDWEGGVKSLHEKWDRTGPEELRKKWQKVKSEMETFQQESKE
;
A
#
# COMPACT_ATOMS: atom_id res chain seq x y z
N MET A 1 7.73 -66.91 -32.70
CA MET A 1 8.27 -66.57 -31.36
C MET A 1 8.80 -65.14 -31.40
N THR A 2 8.12 -64.17 -30.77
CA THR A 2 8.63 -62.80 -30.66
C THR A 2 9.87 -62.80 -29.75
N PRO A 3 11.00 -62.20 -30.15
CA PRO A 3 12.23 -62.27 -29.40
C PRO A 3 12.05 -61.64 -28.01
N PRO A 4 12.54 -62.27 -26.93
CA PRO A 4 12.32 -61.84 -25.55
C PRO A 4 12.74 -60.37 -25.30
N GLY A 5 13.71 -59.86 -26.06
CA GLY A 5 14.15 -58.46 -25.99
C GLY A 5 13.12 -57.42 -26.41
N ARG A 6 12.20 -57.72 -27.34
CA ARG A 6 11.17 -56.75 -27.76
C ARG A 6 10.11 -56.51 -26.69
N ARG A 7 9.75 -57.55 -25.92
CA ARG A 7 8.79 -57.42 -24.80
C ARG A 7 9.39 -56.64 -23.64
N LEU A 8 10.65 -56.91 -23.30
CA LEU A 8 11.39 -56.16 -22.28
C LEU A 8 11.51 -54.67 -22.66
N LEU A 9 11.86 -54.37 -23.90
CA LEU A 9 11.96 -52.98 -24.38
C LEU A 9 10.61 -52.23 -24.30
N CYS A 10 9.51 -52.87 -24.69
CA CYS A 10 8.18 -52.27 -24.59
C CYS A 10 7.75 -52.02 -23.13
N ILE A 11 8.07 -52.95 -22.21
CA ILE A 11 7.78 -52.77 -20.78
C ILE A 11 8.61 -51.62 -20.21
N SER A 12 9.90 -51.53 -20.54
CA SER A 12 10.76 -50.43 -20.10
C SER A 12 10.28 -49.07 -20.63
N LEU A 13 9.90 -48.99 -21.91
CA LEU A 13 9.32 -47.77 -22.50
C LEU A 13 8.02 -47.37 -21.79
N LEU A 14 7.14 -48.34 -21.50
CA LEU A 14 5.89 -48.09 -20.79
C LEU A 14 6.17 -47.53 -19.39
N ILE A 15 7.10 -48.14 -18.64
CA ILE A 15 7.48 -47.67 -17.30
C ILE A 15 8.06 -46.25 -17.36
N VAL A 16 8.94 -45.95 -18.33
CA VAL A 16 9.50 -44.61 -18.51
C VAL A 16 8.40 -43.61 -18.84
N THR A 17 7.48 -43.92 -19.76
CA THR A 17 6.37 -43.03 -20.09
C THR A 17 5.41 -42.82 -18.92
N LEU A 18 5.10 -43.86 -18.14
CA LEU A 18 4.27 -43.75 -16.94
C LEU A 18 4.96 -42.93 -15.86
N THR A 19 6.28 -43.08 -15.70
CA THR A 19 7.08 -42.31 -14.74
C THR A 19 7.14 -40.85 -15.15
N PHE A 20 7.40 -40.54 -16.41
CA PHE A 20 7.38 -39.15 -16.91
C PHE A 20 5.97 -38.55 -16.85
N SER A 21 4.93 -39.32 -17.12
CA SER A 21 3.54 -38.86 -17.00
C SER A 21 3.16 -38.62 -15.55
N TYR A 22 3.57 -39.51 -14.64
CA TYR A 22 3.39 -39.36 -13.20
C TYR A 22 4.16 -38.13 -12.70
N LEU A 23 5.44 -38.00 -13.03
CA LEU A 23 6.21 -36.81 -12.70
C LEU A 23 5.57 -35.57 -13.31
N TYR A 24 5.12 -35.56 -14.56
CA TYR A 24 4.46 -34.40 -15.17
C TYR A 24 3.13 -34.03 -14.51
N LEU A 25 2.30 -35.03 -14.14
CA LEU A 25 1.00 -34.82 -13.51
C LEU A 25 1.11 -34.43 -12.02
N PHE A 26 2.12 -34.96 -11.31
CA PHE A 26 2.30 -34.77 -9.86
C PHE A 26 3.45 -33.81 -9.49
N SER A 27 4.24 -33.30 -10.46
CA SER A 27 5.23 -32.23 -10.22
C SER A 27 4.64 -30.84 -10.32
N LYS A 28 3.42 -30.69 -10.85
CA LYS A 28 2.72 -29.42 -10.77
C LYS A 28 2.29 -29.23 -9.31
N PRO A 29 2.79 -28.21 -8.59
CA PRO A 29 2.32 -27.93 -7.25
C PRO A 29 0.80 -27.71 -7.34
N GLN A 30 0.03 -28.65 -6.78
CA GLN A 30 -1.40 -28.44 -6.58
C GLN A 30 -1.52 -27.46 -5.42
N TYR A 31 -1.69 -26.19 -5.78
CA TYR A 31 -2.05 -25.20 -4.81
C TYR A 31 -3.50 -25.45 -4.39
N ASN A 32 -3.68 -26.20 -3.30
CA ASN A 32 -5.00 -26.39 -2.71
C ASN A 32 -5.43 -25.06 -2.10
N GLN A 33 -6.52 -24.48 -2.63
CA GLN A 33 -7.17 -23.33 -2.00
C GLN A 33 -7.42 -23.65 -0.53
N ILE A 34 -6.92 -22.80 0.36
CA ILE A 34 -7.09 -23.02 1.80
C ILE A 34 -8.52 -22.60 2.17
N PRO A 35 -9.34 -23.49 2.75
CA PRO A 35 -10.76 -23.25 3.02
C PRO A 35 -11.06 -22.01 3.88
N ASN A 36 -10.10 -21.52 4.65
CA ASN A 36 -10.27 -20.38 5.56
C ASN A 36 -10.20 -19.00 4.88
N TYR A 37 -9.84 -18.93 3.61
CA TYR A 37 -9.77 -17.67 2.87
C TYR A 37 -11.14 -17.33 2.30
N ALA A 38 -11.98 -16.66 3.10
CA ALA A 38 -13.28 -16.20 2.61
C ALA A 38 -13.07 -15.35 1.34
N PRO A 39 -13.84 -15.59 0.27
CA PRO A 39 -13.70 -14.79 -0.94
C PRO A 39 -13.99 -13.34 -0.60
N LEU A 40 -13.02 -12.47 -0.91
CA LEU A 40 -13.17 -11.03 -0.76
C LEU A 40 -14.45 -10.62 -1.50
N ARG A 41 -15.28 -9.80 -0.86
CA ARG A 41 -16.57 -9.40 -1.42
C ARG A 41 -16.44 -8.17 -2.31
N LYS A 42 -17.38 -8.06 -3.25
CA LYS A 42 -17.61 -6.83 -4.00
C LYS A 42 -18.14 -5.75 -3.04
N THR A 43 -17.63 -4.54 -3.16
CA THR A 43 -18.16 -3.42 -2.37
C THR A 43 -19.34 -2.74 -3.06
N HIS A 44 -20.17 -2.09 -2.23
CA HIS A 44 -21.36 -1.34 -2.61
C HIS A 44 -21.40 -0.02 -1.81
N SER A 45 -22.42 0.81 -2.02
CA SER A 45 -22.52 2.12 -1.36
C SER A 45 -22.58 2.06 0.18
N SER A 46 -23.00 0.92 0.76
CA SER A 46 -23.05 0.71 2.22
C SER A 46 -21.80 0.02 2.78
N SER A 47 -20.82 -0.29 1.94
CA SER A 47 -19.58 -0.94 2.36
C SER A 47 -18.78 -0.03 3.28
N LYS A 48 -18.25 -0.58 4.37
CA LYS A 48 -17.38 0.14 5.28
C LYS A 48 -16.03 0.36 4.60
N VAL A 49 -15.69 1.61 4.32
CA VAL A 49 -14.39 1.99 3.75
C VAL A 49 -13.76 3.05 4.63
N ALA A 50 -12.43 3.19 4.59
CA ALA A 50 -11.71 4.20 5.36
C ALA A 50 -10.56 4.81 4.55
N ILE A 51 -10.17 6.01 4.94
CA ILE A 51 -8.91 6.63 4.51
C ILE A 51 -7.96 6.60 5.71
N ALA A 52 -6.71 6.22 5.51
CA ALA A 52 -5.72 6.07 6.56
C ALA A 52 -4.41 6.78 6.21
N THR A 53 -3.73 7.28 7.24
CA THR A 53 -2.34 7.72 7.18
C THR A 53 -1.54 7.10 8.33
N PHE A 54 -0.25 7.38 8.40
CA PHE A 54 0.65 6.81 9.40
C PHE A 54 1.54 7.88 10.03
N LEU A 55 1.76 7.79 11.34
CA LEU A 55 2.67 8.62 12.10
C LEU A 55 3.52 7.74 13.04
N SER A 56 4.84 7.92 13.01
CA SER A 56 5.75 7.33 14.00
C SER A 56 6.28 8.38 14.98
N GLY A 57 6.93 7.95 16.08
CA GLY A 57 7.43 8.84 17.13
C GLY A 57 8.48 9.89 16.72
N GLY A 58 8.92 9.92 15.45
CA GLY A 58 9.89 10.88 14.90
C GLY A 58 11.35 10.59 15.26
N GLU A 59 12.31 11.24 14.60
CA GLU A 59 13.76 10.99 14.85
C GLU A 59 14.21 11.45 16.25
N ASP A 60 13.67 12.58 16.72
CA ASP A 60 13.94 13.15 18.03
C ASP A 60 12.64 13.30 18.84
N PRO A 61 12.38 12.41 19.83
CA PRO A 61 11.22 12.51 20.72
C PRO A 61 11.19 13.78 21.57
N SER A 62 12.33 14.48 21.68
CA SER A 62 12.48 15.74 22.41
C SER A 62 12.36 16.99 21.53
N ALA A 63 12.26 16.83 20.20
CA ALA A 63 12.05 17.95 19.30
C ALA A 63 10.73 18.67 19.64
N PRO A 64 10.72 20.02 19.62
CA PRO A 64 9.49 20.79 19.76
C PRO A 64 8.42 20.28 18.77
N ILE A 65 7.17 20.26 19.21
CA ILE A 65 6.03 19.83 18.40
C ILE A 65 5.93 20.62 17.08
N GLU A 66 6.40 21.86 17.07
CA GLU A 66 6.42 22.75 15.91
C GLU A 66 7.44 22.33 14.84
N ASP A 67 8.50 21.63 15.26
CA ASP A 67 9.59 21.18 14.38
C ASP A 67 9.38 19.74 13.86
N ASP A 68 8.35 19.04 14.36
CA ASP A 68 7.98 17.71 13.87
C ASP A 68 7.18 17.81 12.57
N PHE A 69 7.91 17.77 11.45
CA PHE A 69 7.31 17.84 10.11
C PHE A 69 6.21 16.80 9.89
N TYR A 70 6.44 15.53 10.22
CA TYR A 70 5.46 14.47 9.93
C TYR A 70 4.24 14.58 10.83
N PHE A 71 4.39 15.04 12.07
CA PHE A 71 3.25 15.38 12.90
C PHE A 71 2.45 16.53 12.31
N GLN A 72 3.08 17.63 11.88
CA GLN A 72 2.38 18.74 11.24
C GLN A 72 1.74 18.32 9.90
N ALA A 73 2.41 17.46 9.13
CA ALA A 73 1.90 16.91 7.88
C ALA A 73 0.66 16.04 8.12
N ALA A 74 0.69 15.15 9.11
CA ALA A 74 -0.47 14.34 9.49
C ALA A 74 -1.68 15.20 9.89
N ARG A 75 -1.45 16.26 10.67
CA ARG A 75 -2.51 17.23 11.04
C ARG A 75 -3.04 18.01 9.84
N THR A 76 -2.14 18.42 8.94
CA THR A 76 -2.51 19.12 7.71
C THR A 76 -3.34 18.20 6.81
N LEU A 77 -2.99 16.92 6.72
CA LEU A 77 -3.77 15.90 6.00
C LEU A 77 -5.13 15.66 6.67
N THR A 78 -5.22 15.59 7.99
CA THR A 78 -6.50 15.55 8.72
C THR A 78 -7.39 16.73 8.34
N TYR A 79 -6.84 17.95 8.32
CA TYR A 79 -7.59 19.15 7.95
C TYR A 79 -8.09 19.12 6.50
N GLN A 80 -7.22 18.78 5.55
CA GLN A 80 -7.59 18.65 4.15
C GLN A 80 -8.75 17.67 3.97
N LEU A 81 -8.70 16.51 4.64
CA LEU A 81 -9.70 15.46 4.42
C LEU A 81 -11.01 15.66 5.17
N LEU A 82 -11.01 16.37 6.30
CA LEU A 82 -12.18 16.51 7.16
C LEU A 82 -12.82 17.91 7.13
N HIS A 83 -12.02 18.96 6.97
CA HIS A 83 -12.44 20.32 7.31
C HIS A 83 -12.36 21.31 6.14
N ASP A 84 -11.32 21.21 5.31
CA ASP A 84 -11.11 22.11 4.17
C ASP A 84 -12.30 22.04 3.19
N PRO A 85 -13.04 23.15 2.97
CA PRO A 85 -14.18 23.17 2.06
C PRO A 85 -13.85 22.74 0.62
N GLU A 86 -12.61 22.93 0.17
CA GLU A 86 -12.19 22.59 -1.19
C GLU A 86 -11.86 21.10 -1.35
N THR A 87 -11.38 20.44 -0.28
CA THR A 87 -10.76 19.11 -0.37
C THR A 87 -11.39 18.04 0.51
N ARG A 88 -12.20 18.40 1.51
CA ARG A 88 -12.83 17.46 2.43
C ARG A 88 -13.65 16.39 1.70
N SER A 89 -13.67 15.20 2.27
CA SER A 89 -14.53 14.11 1.82
C SER A 89 -15.99 14.57 1.72
N LYS A 90 -16.65 14.25 0.60
CA LYS A 90 -18.09 14.51 0.44
C LYS A 90 -18.93 13.44 1.14
N ARG A 91 -18.32 12.30 1.43
CA ARG A 91 -18.90 11.18 2.17
C ARG A 91 -18.54 11.26 3.65
N ALA A 92 -19.54 11.57 4.48
CA ALA A 92 -19.41 11.65 5.93
C ALA A 92 -19.29 10.27 6.61
N ASP A 93 -19.60 9.19 5.89
CA ASP A 93 -19.50 7.81 6.37
C ASP A 93 -18.08 7.22 6.29
N ILE A 94 -17.14 7.92 5.63
CA ILE A 94 -15.74 7.49 5.50
C ILE A 94 -14.91 8.11 6.63
N PRO A 95 -14.47 7.33 7.62
CA PRO A 95 -13.57 7.84 8.65
C PRO A 95 -12.16 8.10 8.09
N PHE A 96 -11.48 9.06 8.72
CA PHE A 96 -10.05 9.27 8.54
C PHE A 96 -9.28 8.72 9.75
N LEU A 97 -8.39 7.76 9.48
CA LEU A 97 -7.63 7.02 10.48
C LEU A 97 -6.17 7.51 10.47
N VAL A 98 -5.58 7.69 11.65
CA VAL A 98 -4.15 7.93 11.80
C VAL A 98 -3.57 6.77 12.61
N LEU A 99 -2.84 5.89 11.92
CA LEU A 99 -2.13 4.79 12.57
C LEU A 99 -0.87 5.35 13.24
N CYS A 100 -0.77 5.15 14.55
CA CYS A 100 0.34 5.65 15.35
C CYS A 100 1.14 4.49 15.96
N THR A 101 2.48 4.57 15.92
CA THR A 101 3.31 3.66 16.73
C THR A 101 3.17 3.97 18.23
N GLN A 102 3.51 2.99 19.07
CA GLN A 102 3.38 3.10 20.52
C GLN A 102 4.27 4.18 21.16
N ASP A 103 5.34 4.61 20.46
CA ASP A 103 6.28 5.64 20.93
C ASP A 103 5.84 7.07 20.58
N VAL A 104 4.72 7.26 19.87
CA VAL A 104 4.14 8.58 19.64
C VAL A 104 3.64 9.16 20.96
N ALA A 105 4.11 10.37 21.30
CA ALA A 105 3.75 11.05 22.55
C ALA A 105 2.22 11.22 22.72
N SER A 106 1.69 10.98 23.92
CA SER A 106 0.24 11.06 24.20
C SER A 106 -0.37 12.43 23.89
N SER A 107 0.41 13.51 23.99
CA SER A 107 -0.01 14.86 23.59
C SER A 107 -0.28 14.98 22.09
N LYS A 108 0.55 14.33 21.26
CA LYS A 108 0.38 14.26 19.80
C LYS A 108 -0.85 13.44 19.44
N LEU A 109 -1.03 12.27 20.07
CA LEU A 109 -2.24 11.45 19.90
C LEU A 109 -3.49 12.26 20.23
N LYS A 110 -3.50 12.93 21.39
CA LYS A 110 -4.67 13.71 21.81
C LYS A 110 -4.95 14.88 20.86
N ARG A 111 -3.91 15.53 20.33
CA ARG A 111 -4.08 16.60 19.35
C ARG A 111 -4.69 16.09 18.05
N LEU A 112 -4.30 14.92 17.54
CA LEU A 112 -4.88 14.33 16.34
C LEU A 112 -6.37 14.00 16.53
N GLU A 113 -6.75 13.45 17.69
CA GLU A 113 -8.16 13.24 18.05
C GLU A 113 -8.95 14.56 18.07
N LEU A 114 -8.36 15.61 18.65
CA LEU A 114 -8.96 16.94 18.68
C LEU A 114 -9.03 17.59 17.28
N ASP A 115 -8.16 17.19 16.36
CA ASP A 115 -8.23 17.57 14.94
C ASP A 115 -9.33 16.79 14.20
N GLY A 116 -9.97 15.80 14.83
CA GLY A 116 -11.09 15.03 14.29
C GLY A 116 -10.70 13.68 13.69
N ALA A 117 -9.41 13.31 13.69
CA ALA A 117 -8.96 12.00 13.23
C ALA A 117 -9.33 10.90 14.24
N ILE A 118 -9.58 9.69 13.75
CA ILE A 118 -9.62 8.48 14.57
C ILE A 118 -8.18 7.99 14.72
N VAL A 119 -7.66 7.94 15.94
CA VAL A 119 -6.27 7.54 16.21
C VAL A 119 -6.23 6.06 16.57
N GLU A 120 -5.48 5.28 15.79
CA GLU A 120 -5.29 3.85 16.00
C GLU A 120 -3.85 3.58 16.43
N VAL A 121 -3.63 3.31 17.72
CA VAL A 121 -2.29 2.98 18.23
C VAL A 121 -2.00 1.51 17.95
N VAL A 122 -1.02 1.25 17.09
CA VAL A 122 -0.69 -0.10 16.61
C VAL A 122 0.69 -0.55 17.09
N ALA A 123 0.85 -1.86 17.24
CA ALA A 123 2.14 -2.44 17.57
C ALA A 123 3.08 -2.44 16.36
N ASP A 124 4.38 -2.25 16.61
CA ASP A 124 5.41 -2.39 15.58
C ASP A 124 5.30 -3.73 14.84
N VAL A 125 5.67 -3.73 13.56
CA VAL A 125 5.83 -4.97 12.79
C VAL A 125 7.25 -5.50 13.00
N PRO A 126 7.43 -6.71 13.56
CA PRO A 126 8.76 -7.27 13.80
C PRO A 126 9.53 -7.48 12.51
N LEU A 127 10.77 -6.97 12.44
CA LEU A 127 11.64 -7.11 11.28
C LEU A 127 12.76 -8.12 11.50
N PRO A 128 12.98 -9.06 10.57
CA PRO A 128 14.16 -9.89 10.54
C PRO A 128 15.45 -9.07 10.39
N TYR A 129 16.56 -9.57 10.94
CA TYR A 129 17.85 -8.87 10.99
C TYR A 129 18.38 -8.37 9.63
N TRP A 130 17.94 -9.01 8.54
CA TRP A 130 18.40 -8.70 7.19
C TRP A 130 17.67 -7.54 6.53
N ILE A 131 16.48 -7.22 7.04
CA ILE A 131 15.77 -6.00 6.70
C ILE A 131 16.39 -4.90 7.55
N SER A 132 17.56 -4.49 7.12
CA SER A 132 18.29 -3.37 7.67
C SER A 132 18.45 -2.34 6.58
N THR A 133 18.14 -1.11 6.95
CA THR A 133 18.45 0.06 6.15
C THR A 133 19.40 0.90 7.01
N GLY A 134 20.23 1.75 6.40
CA GLY A 134 21.20 2.55 7.14
C GLY A 134 20.58 3.54 8.14
N VAL A 135 19.25 3.57 8.27
CA VAL A 135 18.49 4.51 9.11
C VAL A 135 17.64 3.71 10.10
N THR A 136 17.93 3.89 11.40
CA THR A 136 17.38 3.09 12.52
C THR A 136 15.84 3.03 12.57
N ARG A 137 15.14 4.07 12.12
CA ARG A 137 13.68 4.20 12.20
C ARG A 137 12.92 3.90 10.91
N TRP A 138 13.61 3.59 9.81
CA TRP A 138 12.94 3.10 8.60
C TRP A 138 12.20 1.78 8.83
N LYS A 139 12.50 1.08 9.93
CA LYS A 139 11.68 -0.05 10.42
C LYS A 139 10.22 0.33 10.67
N ASP A 140 9.96 1.57 11.10
CA ASP A 140 8.64 2.03 11.49
C ASP A 140 7.70 2.10 10.27
N GLN A 141 8.25 2.27 9.07
CA GLN A 141 7.45 2.28 7.83
C GLN A 141 6.76 0.93 7.56
N PHE A 142 7.33 -0.19 8.02
CA PHE A 142 6.66 -1.49 7.93
C PHE A 142 5.43 -1.59 8.84
N THR A 143 5.29 -0.71 9.84
CA THR A 143 4.08 -0.66 10.67
C THR A 143 2.84 -0.22 9.88
N LYS A 144 2.99 0.42 8.71
CA LYS A 144 1.89 0.66 7.75
C LYS A 144 1.18 -0.64 7.34
N LEU A 145 1.87 -1.78 7.37
CA LEU A 145 1.27 -3.08 7.04
C LEU A 145 0.13 -3.49 7.99
N ARG A 146 0.03 -2.87 9.17
CA ARG A 146 -1.09 -3.07 10.11
C ARG A 146 -2.45 -2.71 9.50
N ILE A 147 -2.48 -1.93 8.42
CA ILE A 147 -3.69 -1.68 7.62
C ILE A 147 -4.34 -2.98 7.14
N PHE A 148 -3.54 -4.02 6.83
CA PHE A 148 -4.09 -5.31 6.41
C PHE A 148 -4.82 -6.05 7.52
N GLU A 149 -4.65 -5.68 8.79
CA GLU A 149 -5.36 -6.28 9.92
C GLU A 149 -6.68 -5.56 10.25
N MET A 150 -6.98 -4.43 9.60
CA MET A 150 -8.20 -3.64 9.81
C MET A 150 -9.43 -4.23 9.09
N VAL A 151 -9.69 -5.51 9.35
CA VAL A 151 -10.69 -6.36 8.65
C VAL A 151 -12.15 -5.95 8.90
N GLU A 152 -12.39 -4.96 9.75
CA GLU A 152 -13.68 -4.28 9.88
C GLU A 152 -14.03 -3.37 8.69
N TYR A 153 -13.02 -3.00 7.88
CA TYR A 153 -13.19 -2.26 6.63
C TYR A 153 -13.06 -3.19 5.42
N GLU A 154 -13.89 -2.95 4.41
CA GLU A 154 -13.84 -3.66 3.14
C GLU A 154 -12.77 -3.09 2.23
N ARG A 155 -12.49 -1.77 2.29
CA ARG A 155 -11.39 -1.12 1.57
C ARG A 155 -10.78 -0.01 2.44
N VAL A 156 -9.46 0.10 2.40
CA VAL A 156 -8.72 1.19 3.02
C VAL A 156 -7.85 1.84 1.98
N LEU A 157 -7.99 3.15 1.82
CA LEU A 157 -7.07 3.99 1.06
C LEU A 157 -5.98 4.49 2.02
N PHE A 158 -4.74 4.18 1.75
CA PHE A 158 -3.59 4.74 2.45
C PHE A 158 -3.03 5.94 1.71
N ILE A 159 -2.70 6.99 2.47
CA ILE A 159 -2.06 8.22 1.99
C ILE A 159 -0.94 8.60 2.97
N ASP A 160 0.28 8.79 2.47
CA ASP A 160 1.38 9.31 3.28
C ASP A 160 1.07 10.73 3.77
N ALA A 161 1.50 11.03 5.01
CA ALA A 161 1.14 12.26 5.72
C ALA A 161 1.59 13.55 4.98
N ASP A 162 2.68 13.48 4.21
CA ASP A 162 3.24 14.58 3.41
C ASP A 162 2.57 14.73 2.04
N THR A 163 1.27 14.43 1.95
CA THR A 163 0.49 14.59 0.72
C THR A 163 -0.33 15.88 0.73
N LEU A 164 -0.23 16.66 -0.34
CA LEU A 164 -1.10 17.79 -0.63
C LEU A 164 -2.34 17.30 -1.40
N ILE A 165 -3.51 17.38 -0.78
CA ILE A 165 -4.79 17.12 -1.43
C ILE A 165 -5.24 18.40 -2.13
N VAL A 166 -5.69 18.27 -3.38
CA VAL A 166 -6.09 19.39 -4.24
C VAL A 166 -7.59 19.34 -4.53
N LYS A 167 -8.20 18.15 -4.43
CA LYS A 167 -9.64 17.92 -4.66
C LYS A 167 -10.13 16.75 -3.80
N PRO A 168 -11.46 16.61 -3.58
CA PRO A 168 -12.01 15.49 -2.83
C PRO A 168 -11.63 14.14 -3.46
N ILE A 169 -11.14 13.24 -2.62
CA ILE A 169 -10.55 11.94 -3.01
C ILE A 169 -11.45 10.74 -2.75
N ASP A 170 -12.57 10.93 -2.04
CA ASP A 170 -13.50 9.88 -1.61
C ASP A 170 -14.17 9.13 -2.78
N GLY A 171 -14.23 9.75 -3.96
CA GLY A 171 -14.72 9.09 -5.17
C GLY A 171 -13.90 7.88 -5.63
N ILE A 172 -12.71 7.64 -5.08
CA ILE A 172 -11.87 6.48 -5.45
C ILE A 172 -12.53 5.15 -5.08
N PHE A 173 -13.40 5.14 -4.05
CA PHE A 173 -14.12 3.94 -3.64
C PHE A 173 -15.25 3.57 -4.60
N ASP A 174 -15.63 4.47 -5.50
CA ASP A 174 -16.67 4.25 -6.52
C ASP A 174 -16.09 3.75 -7.86
N GLU A 175 -14.76 3.70 -7.98
CA GLU A 175 -14.06 3.11 -9.12
C GLU A 175 -14.43 1.63 -9.26
N ALA A 176 -14.90 1.21 -10.43
CA ALA A 176 -15.37 -0.16 -10.66
C ALA A 176 -14.30 -1.22 -10.32
N MET A 177 -13.04 -0.90 -10.63
CA MET A 177 -11.84 -1.68 -10.32
C MET A 177 -11.56 -1.83 -8.82
N ILE A 178 -11.94 -0.84 -8.00
CA ILE A 178 -11.78 -0.86 -6.55
C ILE A 178 -12.91 -1.67 -5.91
N GLN A 179 -14.12 -1.58 -6.49
CA GLN A 179 -15.28 -2.31 -6.00
C GLN A 179 -15.17 -3.82 -6.22
N ILE A 180 -14.49 -4.26 -7.29
CA ILE A 180 -14.43 -5.67 -7.69
C ILE A 180 -13.08 -6.29 -7.29
N PRO A 181 -13.07 -7.31 -6.42
CA PRO A 181 -11.88 -8.09 -6.10
C PRO A 181 -11.20 -8.70 -7.32
N MET A 182 -9.87 -8.67 -7.32
CA MET A 182 -9.04 -9.40 -8.27
C MET A 182 -8.94 -10.88 -7.86
N THR A 183 -8.66 -11.74 -8.83
CA THR A 183 -8.36 -13.16 -8.59
C THR A 183 -6.86 -13.38 -8.68
N SER A 184 -6.28 -14.02 -7.67
CA SER A 184 -4.87 -14.36 -7.66
C SER A 184 -4.53 -15.33 -8.80
N LEU A 185 -3.43 -15.04 -9.50
CA LEU A 185 -2.95 -15.77 -10.67
C LEU A 185 -2.10 -16.97 -10.25
N LEU A 186 -2.66 -17.87 -9.45
CA LEU A 186 -1.97 -19.04 -8.86
C LEU A 186 -1.42 -20.02 -9.91
N HIS A 187 -1.86 -19.91 -11.17
CA HIS A 187 -1.28 -20.64 -12.29
C HIS A 187 0.16 -20.19 -12.64
N ARG A 188 0.63 -19.03 -12.13
CA ARG A 188 2.02 -18.56 -12.24
C ARG A 188 2.92 -19.31 -11.24
N THR A 189 2.99 -20.63 -11.36
CA THR A 189 3.62 -21.52 -10.37
C THR A 189 5.11 -21.24 -10.12
N LEU A 190 5.83 -20.65 -11.08
CA LEU A 190 7.23 -20.24 -10.90
C LEU A 190 7.38 -19.02 -9.98
N GLU A 191 6.34 -18.20 -9.88
CA GLU A 191 6.31 -16.97 -9.09
C GLU A 191 5.75 -17.18 -7.68
N VAL A 192 5.00 -18.27 -7.47
CA VAL A 192 4.53 -18.70 -6.15
C VAL A 192 5.67 -19.46 -5.45
N LYS A 193 6.10 -18.98 -4.29
CA LYS A 193 7.22 -19.58 -3.55
C LYS A 193 6.70 -20.51 -2.44
N ASN A 194 7.29 -21.69 -2.33
CA ASN A 194 6.86 -22.70 -1.35
C ASN A 194 7.34 -22.40 0.08
N ASP A 195 8.25 -21.44 0.24
CA ASP A 195 8.78 -20.94 1.52
C ASP A 195 8.12 -19.62 1.95
N GLU A 196 7.08 -19.19 1.23
CA GLU A 196 6.17 -18.11 1.61
C GLU A 196 4.85 -18.71 2.11
N LYS A 197 4.11 -17.94 2.91
CA LYS A 197 2.76 -18.31 3.31
C LYS A 197 1.83 -18.37 2.10
N PRO A 198 0.76 -19.17 2.20
CA PRO A 198 -0.30 -19.22 1.20
C PRO A 198 -0.84 -17.84 0.79
N LEU A 199 -1.10 -17.65 -0.51
CA LEU A 199 -1.76 -16.50 -1.09
C LEU A 199 -3.29 -16.66 -1.03
N PRO A 200 -4.04 -15.56 -0.84
CA PRO A 200 -5.50 -15.60 -0.95
C PRO A 200 -5.96 -15.89 -2.37
N SER A 201 -7.17 -16.44 -2.52
CA SER A 201 -7.78 -16.65 -3.86
C SER A 201 -8.19 -15.33 -4.51
N ASN A 202 -8.60 -14.36 -3.69
CA ASN A 202 -9.00 -13.03 -4.12
C ASN A 202 -8.31 -11.97 -3.28
N TYR A 203 -7.99 -10.84 -3.88
CA TYR A 203 -7.35 -9.70 -3.23
C TYR A 203 -7.83 -8.38 -3.85
N SER A 204 -7.52 -7.26 -3.23
CA SER A 204 -7.64 -5.94 -3.86
C SER A 204 -6.43 -5.13 -3.46
N PHE A 205 -5.65 -4.68 -4.44
CA PHE A 205 -4.50 -3.82 -4.23
C PHE A 205 -4.36 -2.86 -5.42
N ALA A 206 -4.87 -1.65 -5.20
CA ALA A 206 -4.82 -0.39 -5.93
C ALA A 206 -3.51 0.40 -5.74
N ALA A 207 -2.75 0.80 -6.75
CA ALA A 207 -1.66 1.78 -6.52
C ALA A 207 -1.37 2.67 -7.74
N ARG A 208 -0.64 3.76 -7.53
CA ARG A 208 -0.14 4.64 -8.60
C ARG A 208 1.32 4.35 -8.92
N SER A 209 1.61 4.21 -10.21
CA SER A 209 2.98 4.17 -10.73
C SER A 209 3.83 5.29 -10.14
N ASP A 210 5.03 4.94 -9.71
CA ASP A 210 5.97 5.90 -9.15
C ASP A 210 6.68 6.65 -10.29
N ASN A 211 6.51 7.97 -10.30
CA ASN A 211 7.11 8.84 -11.30
C ASN A 211 8.64 8.86 -11.24
N ALA A 212 9.26 8.36 -10.15
CA ALA A 212 10.69 8.10 -10.07
C ALA A 212 11.21 7.25 -11.25
N PHE A 213 10.36 6.39 -11.83
CA PHE A 213 10.71 5.51 -12.94
C PHE A 213 10.25 6.03 -14.32
N SER A 214 9.68 7.23 -14.39
CA SER A 214 9.17 7.83 -15.64
C SER A 214 9.66 9.26 -15.89
N GLY A 215 10.79 9.64 -15.30
CA GLY A 215 11.41 10.96 -15.49
C GLY A 215 11.27 11.89 -14.28
N GLU A 216 10.94 11.37 -13.10
CA GLU A 216 10.81 12.12 -11.85
C GLU A 216 9.90 13.33 -12.05
N ARG A 217 10.39 14.55 -11.84
CA ARG A 217 9.59 15.77 -11.97
C ARG A 217 9.32 16.18 -13.42
N ASP A 218 10.18 15.75 -14.33
CA ASP A 218 10.10 16.07 -15.75
C ASP A 218 9.29 15.02 -16.54
N HIS A 219 8.67 14.06 -15.85
CA HIS A 219 7.85 13.01 -16.46
C HIS A 219 6.79 13.55 -17.44
N PRO A 220 6.44 12.83 -18.52
CA PRO A 220 5.42 13.27 -19.46
C PRO A 220 4.03 13.30 -18.80
N PHE A 221 3.13 14.17 -19.26
CA PHE A 221 1.78 14.27 -18.69
C PHE A 221 0.70 13.92 -19.75
N PRO A 222 -0.20 12.95 -19.49
CA PRO A 222 -0.24 12.10 -18.29
C PRO A 222 0.93 11.09 -18.23
N PRO A 223 1.39 10.69 -17.03
CA PRO A 223 2.50 9.76 -16.87
C PRO A 223 2.18 8.35 -17.40
N PRO A 224 3.13 7.68 -18.07
CA PRO A 224 2.97 6.29 -18.47
C PRO A 224 2.99 5.37 -17.23
N PRO A 225 2.36 4.20 -17.30
CA PRO A 225 2.53 3.16 -16.29
C PRO A 225 4.00 2.72 -16.17
N THR A 226 4.45 2.42 -14.96
CA THR A 226 5.81 1.94 -14.67
C THR A 226 5.78 0.53 -14.10
N GLU A 227 6.96 -0.09 -13.95
CA GLU A 227 7.14 -1.40 -13.32
C GLU A 227 7.13 -1.35 -11.79
N SER A 228 6.90 -0.20 -11.16
CA SER A 228 6.87 -0.06 -9.70
C SER A 228 5.94 1.08 -9.26
N PHE A 229 5.15 0.84 -8.23
CA PHE A 229 4.28 1.87 -7.65
C PHE A 229 4.93 2.53 -6.43
N SER A 230 4.41 3.71 -6.08
CA SER A 230 4.75 4.41 -4.84
C SER A 230 3.91 3.89 -3.67
N ALA A 231 4.53 3.62 -2.53
CA ALA A 231 3.82 3.23 -1.31
C ALA A 231 3.23 4.41 -0.53
N GLY A 232 3.28 5.62 -1.07
CA GLY A 232 2.63 6.80 -0.48
C GLY A 232 1.16 6.98 -0.85
N PHE A 233 0.66 6.24 -1.85
CA PHE A 233 -0.75 6.28 -2.24
C PHE A 233 -1.21 4.93 -2.82
N TRP A 234 -1.90 4.15 -2.01
CA TRP A 234 -2.41 2.83 -2.41
C TRP A 234 -3.69 2.47 -1.68
N LEU A 235 -4.50 1.62 -2.28
CA LEU A 235 -5.77 1.16 -1.74
C LEU A 235 -5.74 -0.35 -1.65
N ALA A 236 -6.05 -0.92 -0.49
CA ALA A 236 -6.18 -2.36 -0.37
C ALA A 236 -7.49 -2.78 0.28
N ALA A 237 -7.85 -4.04 0.07
CA ALA A 237 -8.74 -4.70 1.01
C ALA A 237 -7.91 -5.28 2.16
N PRO A 238 -8.22 -4.92 3.42
CA PRO A 238 -7.63 -5.58 4.58
C PRO A 238 -7.87 -7.10 4.55
N SER A 239 -6.84 -7.86 4.91
CA SER A 239 -6.85 -9.32 5.02
C SER A 239 -5.68 -9.75 5.90
N THR A 240 -6.01 -10.41 7.02
CA THR A 240 -5.01 -11.02 7.91
C THR A 240 -4.12 -11.99 7.15
N GLU A 241 -4.64 -12.66 6.13
CA GLU A 241 -3.87 -13.58 5.32
C GLU A 241 -2.87 -12.88 4.39
N ILE A 242 -3.22 -11.72 3.83
CA ILE A 242 -2.24 -10.88 3.13
C ILE A 242 -1.18 -10.41 4.12
N PHE A 243 -1.55 -10.01 5.34
CA PHE A 243 -0.58 -9.63 6.37
C PHE A 243 0.39 -10.77 6.72
N GLU A 244 -0.13 -11.99 6.92
CA GLU A 244 0.68 -13.19 7.15
C GLU A 244 1.60 -13.51 5.96
N TYR A 245 1.08 -13.35 4.73
CA TYR A 245 1.86 -13.48 3.51
C TYR A 245 3.03 -12.50 3.47
N LEU A 246 2.78 -11.21 3.63
CA LEU A 246 3.81 -10.17 3.62
C LEU A 246 4.85 -10.41 4.73
N THR A 247 4.41 -10.82 5.91
CA THR A 247 5.30 -11.18 7.02
C THR A 247 6.18 -12.39 6.69
N SER A 248 5.62 -13.41 6.01
CA SER A 248 6.40 -14.57 5.57
C SER A 248 7.45 -14.22 4.50
N VAL A 249 7.13 -13.30 3.59
CA VAL A 249 8.07 -12.78 2.58
C VAL A 249 9.26 -12.12 3.28
N MET A 250 9.02 -11.32 4.31
CA MET A 250 10.07 -10.74 5.14
C MET A 250 10.91 -11.80 5.85
N GLY A 251 10.32 -12.93 6.25
CA GLY A 251 11.06 -14.04 6.87
C GLY A 251 12.12 -14.70 5.98
N ASN A 252 12.10 -14.42 4.67
CA ASN A 252 12.99 -15.04 3.69
C ASN A 252 14.17 -14.13 3.34
N TRP A 253 15.39 -14.56 3.68
CA TRP A 253 16.63 -13.82 3.40
C TRP A 253 16.74 -13.38 1.93
N ARG A 254 16.93 -12.07 1.71
CA ARG A 254 17.10 -11.45 0.37
C ARG A 254 15.95 -11.73 -0.61
N ARG A 255 14.74 -12.00 -0.11
CA ARG A 255 13.57 -12.21 -0.97
C ARG A 255 13.24 -10.99 -1.83
N PHE A 256 13.47 -9.81 -1.28
CA PHE A 256 13.36 -8.53 -1.96
C PHE A 256 14.51 -7.61 -1.54
N ASN A 257 14.71 -6.51 -2.28
CA ASN A 257 15.69 -5.48 -1.90
C ASN A 257 15.02 -4.45 -0.98
N PRO A 258 15.36 -4.35 0.32
CA PRO A 258 14.67 -3.50 1.28
C PRO A 258 15.03 -2.01 1.18
N HIS A 259 15.73 -1.57 0.12
CA HIS A 259 16.18 -0.19 -0.06
C HIS A 259 15.06 0.85 0.09
N THR A 260 13.87 0.57 -0.47
CA THR A 260 12.67 1.42 -0.32
C THR A 260 11.69 0.89 0.74
N MET A 261 12.18 0.22 1.80
CA MET A 261 11.38 -0.22 2.95
C MET A 261 10.17 -1.09 2.55
N GLU A 262 8.98 -0.77 3.07
CA GLU A 262 7.71 -1.41 2.80
C GLU A 262 7.31 -1.26 1.33
N GLN A 263 7.68 -0.16 0.64
CA GLN A 263 7.45 -0.02 -0.80
C GLN A 263 8.11 -1.16 -1.57
N SER A 264 9.34 -1.55 -1.20
CA SER A 264 10.01 -2.68 -1.83
C SER A 264 9.29 -4.01 -1.60
N LEU A 265 8.80 -4.23 -0.36
CA LEU A 265 8.05 -5.43 0.00
C LEU A 265 6.73 -5.50 -0.77
N LEU A 266 5.98 -4.39 -0.81
CA LEU A 266 4.70 -4.30 -1.50
C LEU A 266 4.90 -4.43 -3.02
N ASN A 267 5.94 -3.78 -3.59
CA ASN A 267 6.30 -3.98 -5.00
C ASN A 267 6.68 -5.43 -5.29
N TYR A 268 7.41 -6.12 -4.39
CA TYR A 268 7.65 -7.55 -4.55
C TYR A 268 6.33 -8.34 -4.56
N ALA A 269 5.51 -8.19 -3.52
CA ALA A 269 4.28 -8.95 -3.31
C ALA A 269 3.28 -8.76 -4.46
N PHE A 270 3.14 -7.52 -4.92
CA PHE A 270 2.13 -7.13 -5.90
C PHE A 270 2.71 -6.86 -7.31
N ARG A 271 3.97 -7.20 -7.59
CA ARG A 271 4.61 -7.00 -8.91
C ARG A 271 3.76 -7.49 -10.08
N ARG A 272 3.83 -6.78 -11.22
CA ARG A 272 3.09 -7.12 -12.45
C ARG A 272 3.28 -8.57 -12.92
N SER A 273 4.50 -9.10 -12.77
CA SER A 273 4.85 -10.48 -13.11
C SER A 273 4.40 -11.53 -12.09
N GLY A 274 4.06 -11.11 -10.87
CA GLY A 274 3.78 -11.96 -9.72
C GLY A 274 2.36 -12.55 -9.72
N PRO A 275 2.00 -13.32 -8.69
CA PRO A 275 0.69 -13.96 -8.60
C PRO A 275 -0.44 -12.99 -8.19
N MET A 276 -0.12 -11.82 -7.65
CA MET A 276 -1.09 -10.80 -7.23
C MET A 276 -0.74 -9.43 -7.82
N PRO A 277 -0.71 -9.25 -9.16
CA PRO A 277 -0.34 -7.96 -9.74
C PRO A 277 -1.22 -6.81 -9.20
N TRP A 278 -0.63 -5.68 -8.84
CA TRP A 278 -1.41 -4.50 -8.47
C TRP A 278 -2.21 -4.01 -9.67
N TYR A 279 -3.30 -3.32 -9.37
CA TYR A 279 -4.04 -2.59 -10.38
C TYR A 279 -3.53 -1.14 -10.46
N GLU A 280 -3.36 -0.63 -11.69
CA GLU A 280 -2.92 0.74 -11.94
C GLU A 280 -4.06 1.75 -11.74
N LEU A 281 -4.03 2.54 -10.68
CA LEU A 281 -4.98 3.66 -10.50
C LEU A 281 -4.84 4.69 -11.63
N GLY A 282 -5.90 5.41 -11.99
CA GLY A 282 -5.84 6.51 -12.96
C GLY A 282 -4.87 7.64 -12.54
N TRP A 283 -4.25 8.31 -13.52
CA TRP A 283 -3.23 9.34 -13.27
C TRP A 283 -3.75 10.53 -12.46
N GLU A 284 -5.06 10.77 -12.49
CA GLU A 284 -5.73 11.83 -11.75
C GLU A 284 -5.70 11.63 -10.23
N TRP A 285 -5.45 10.42 -9.74
CA TRP A 285 -5.55 10.14 -8.31
C TRP A 285 -4.36 10.66 -7.53
N SER A 286 -3.14 10.29 -7.94
CA SER A 286 -1.92 10.70 -7.25
C SER A 286 -0.71 10.77 -8.17
N ALA A 287 0.20 11.70 -7.85
CA ALA A 287 1.51 11.87 -8.48
C ALA A 287 2.60 12.01 -7.41
N THR A 288 3.64 11.16 -7.49
CA THR A 288 4.94 11.43 -6.86
C THR A 288 5.74 12.37 -7.76
N TRP A 289 6.76 13.04 -7.21
CA TRP A 289 7.56 14.03 -7.96
C TRP A 289 6.69 15.07 -8.69
N PRO A 290 5.71 15.68 -8.02
CA PRO A 290 4.71 16.49 -8.69
C PRO A 290 5.33 17.71 -9.38
N SER A 291 4.81 18.02 -10.55
CA SER A 291 5.10 19.21 -11.35
C SER A 291 3.88 20.15 -11.39
N LEU A 292 4.07 21.36 -11.90
CA LEU A 292 2.94 22.26 -12.17
C LEU A 292 1.95 21.65 -13.18
N ARG A 293 2.42 20.80 -14.11
CA ARG A 293 1.56 20.11 -15.08
C ARG A 293 0.59 19.15 -14.40
N ASP A 294 1.02 18.46 -13.34
CA ASP A 294 0.16 17.57 -12.58
C ASP A 294 -0.95 18.34 -11.87
N TRP A 295 -0.59 19.47 -11.28
CA TRP A 295 -1.55 20.35 -10.62
C TRP A 295 -2.55 20.96 -11.62
N GLU A 296 -2.07 21.55 -12.71
CA GLU A 296 -2.91 22.14 -13.78
C GLU A 296 -3.78 21.08 -14.47
N GLY A 297 -3.23 19.89 -14.67
CA GLY A 297 -3.93 18.73 -15.21
C GLY A 297 -4.97 18.13 -14.26
N GLY A 298 -5.00 18.58 -13.01
CA GLY A 298 -6.07 18.29 -12.07
C GLY A 298 -5.89 17.02 -11.26
N VAL A 299 -4.64 16.56 -11.07
CA VAL A 299 -4.29 15.49 -10.13
C VAL A 299 -4.78 15.86 -8.72
N LYS A 300 -5.42 14.90 -8.05
CA LYS A 300 -6.15 15.13 -6.79
C LYS A 300 -5.25 15.09 -5.56
N SER A 301 -4.14 14.35 -5.61
CA SER A 301 -3.14 14.33 -4.53
C SER A 301 -1.71 14.40 -5.06
N LEU A 302 -0.88 15.23 -4.44
CA LEU A 302 0.50 15.45 -4.83
C LEU A 302 1.40 15.03 -3.66
N HIS A 303 2.32 14.10 -3.89
CA HIS A 303 3.18 13.53 -2.85
C HIS A 303 4.63 14.00 -3.01
N GLU A 304 5.13 14.75 -2.03
CA GLU A 304 6.46 15.34 -2.04
C GLU A 304 6.92 15.65 -0.61
N LYS A 305 8.23 15.69 -0.39
CA LYS A 305 8.80 16.13 0.90
C LYS A 305 8.78 17.66 0.98
N TRP A 306 7.61 18.25 1.22
CA TRP A 306 7.35 19.69 1.09
C TRP A 306 8.27 20.60 1.94
N ASP A 307 8.83 20.08 3.03
CA ASP A 307 9.83 20.77 3.84
C ASP A 307 11.17 20.96 3.10
N ARG A 308 11.51 20.06 2.17
CA ARG A 308 12.85 19.96 1.54
C ARG A 308 12.84 20.18 0.04
N THR A 309 11.82 19.70 -0.66
CA THR A 309 11.78 19.54 -2.13
C THR A 309 10.45 19.99 -2.72
N GLY A 310 10.38 20.03 -4.05
CA GLY A 310 9.19 20.38 -4.82
C GLY A 310 9.24 21.79 -5.46
N PRO A 311 8.40 22.06 -6.48
CA PRO A 311 8.26 23.38 -7.07
C PRO A 311 7.84 24.42 -6.02
N GLU A 312 8.41 25.61 -6.09
CA GLU A 312 8.18 26.68 -5.12
C GLU A 312 6.69 27.06 -5.01
N GLU A 313 5.98 27.04 -6.13
CA GLU A 313 4.54 27.29 -6.20
C GLU A 313 3.72 26.24 -5.47
N LEU A 314 4.08 24.96 -5.59
CA LEU A 314 3.40 23.86 -4.91
C LEU A 314 3.74 23.85 -3.41
N ARG A 315 4.98 24.15 -3.06
CA ARG A 315 5.39 24.34 -1.65
C ARG A 315 4.61 25.47 -0.99
N LYS A 316 4.45 26.62 -1.66
CA LYS A 316 3.62 27.73 -1.18
C LYS A 316 2.17 27.31 -0.96
N LYS A 317 1.61 26.44 -1.80
CA LYS A 317 0.25 25.89 -1.60
C LYS A 317 0.20 25.01 -0.35
N TRP A 318 1.14 24.11 -0.17
CA TRP A 318 1.20 23.28 1.04
C TRP A 318 1.31 24.14 2.31
N GLN A 319 2.18 25.16 2.30
CA GLN A 319 2.31 26.10 3.42
C GLN A 319 1.01 26.87 3.68
N LYS A 320 0.30 27.30 2.62
CA LYS A 320 -1.01 27.96 2.75
C LYS A 320 -2.02 27.05 3.47
N VAL A 321 -2.14 25.79 3.05
CA VAL A 321 -3.05 24.82 3.66
C VAL A 321 -2.68 24.55 5.12
N LYS A 322 -1.39 24.46 5.43
CA LYS A 322 -0.91 24.36 6.81
C LYS A 322 -1.34 25.58 7.65
N SER A 323 -1.20 26.79 7.13
CA SER A 323 -1.66 28.00 7.83
C SER A 323 -3.18 28.04 8.01
N GLU A 324 -3.95 27.61 7.01
CA GLU A 324 -5.41 27.51 7.08
C GLU A 324 -5.86 26.50 8.16
N MET A 325 -5.17 25.37 8.28
CA MET A 325 -5.35 24.42 9.39
C MET A 325 -5.08 25.09 10.75
N GLU A 326 -3.98 25.82 10.90
CA GLU A 326 -3.63 26.49 12.15
C GLU A 326 -4.70 27.51 12.57
N THR A 327 -5.19 28.32 11.62
CA THR A 327 -6.28 29.27 11.85
C THR A 327 -7.56 28.55 12.27
N PHE A 328 -7.98 27.51 11.54
CA PHE A 328 -9.19 26.74 11.87
C PHE A 328 -9.17 26.17 13.29
N GLN A 329 -7.99 25.70 13.74
CA GLN A 329 -7.82 25.15 15.08
C GLN A 329 -7.78 26.21 16.19
N GLN A 330 -7.39 27.45 15.87
CA GLN A 330 -7.48 28.57 16.80
C GLN A 330 -8.93 28.99 16.99
N GLU A 331 -9.68 29.12 15.89
CA GLU A 331 -11.11 29.47 15.91
C GLU A 331 -11.96 28.39 16.61
N SER A 332 -11.64 27.11 16.43
CA SER A 332 -12.37 26.00 17.06
C SER A 332 -12.14 25.86 18.57
N LYS A 333 -11.24 26.66 19.17
CA LYS A 333 -11.00 26.70 20.62
C LYS A 333 -11.79 27.79 21.34
N GLU A 334 -12.35 28.74 20.59
CA GLU A 334 -13.27 29.78 21.08
C GLU A 334 -14.72 29.28 21.02
#